data_AF-A0A2M7WNN9-F1
#
_entry.id   AF-A0A2M7WNN9-F1
#
_cell.length_a   1.000
_cell.length_b   1.000
_cell.length_c   1.000
_cell.angle_alpha   90.00
_cell.angle_beta   90.00
_cell.angle_gamma   90.00
#
_symmetry.space_group_name_H-M   'P 1'
#
loop_
_entity.id
_entity.type
_entity.pdbx_description
1 polymer ?
#
loop_
_entity_poly.entity_id
_entity_poly.type
_entity_poly.pdbx_seq_one_letter_code
_entity_poly.pdbx_strand_id
1 'polypeptide(L)'
;MTKFHSLDPLALYMREISHYDLLTAQEEIACSHAIAKGDESARQKLINANLRLVVKIARRYINRGLQLGDLIEEGNIGLMRAVMKFDPAFGCRFSTYATWWIRQS
;
A
#
# COMPACT_ATOMS: atom_id res chain seq x y z
N MET A 1 9.24 -38.41 7.67
CA MET A 1 8.42 -37.65 6.72
C MET A 1 8.57 -36.17 7.01
N THR A 2 9.54 -35.53 6.36
CA THR A 2 9.80 -34.09 6.48
C THR A 2 8.62 -33.36 5.84
N LYS A 3 7.78 -32.71 6.64
CA LYS A 3 6.77 -31.78 6.11
C LYS A 3 7.53 -30.63 5.46
N PHE A 4 7.63 -30.62 4.14
CA PHE A 4 7.93 -29.40 3.41
C PHE A 4 6.82 -28.41 3.77
N HIS A 5 7.14 -27.42 4.60
CA HIS A 5 6.26 -26.30 4.84
C HIS A 5 6.22 -25.54 3.51
N SER A 6 5.21 -25.79 2.69
CA SER A 6 4.89 -24.89 1.58
C SER A 6 4.81 -23.49 2.18
N LEU A 7 5.75 -22.63 1.81
CA LEU A 7 5.73 -21.25 2.26
C LEU A 7 4.49 -20.62 1.63
N ASP A 8 3.47 -20.34 2.46
CA ASP A 8 2.30 -19.60 2.02
C ASP A 8 2.76 -18.25 1.47
N PRO A 9 2.59 -17.97 0.16
CA PRO A 9 3.06 -16.73 -0.45
C PRO A 9 2.45 -15.50 0.22
N LEU A 10 1.22 -15.59 0.70
CA LEU A 10 0.55 -14.49 1.39
C LEU A 10 1.19 -14.25 2.76
N ALA A 11 1.58 -15.30 3.48
CA ALA A 11 2.29 -15.17 4.75
C ALA A 11 3.68 -14.53 4.56
N LEU A 12 4.39 -14.88 3.49
CA LEU A 12 5.66 -14.25 3.14
C LEU A 12 5.49 -12.75 2.84
N TYR A 13 4.50 -12.40 2.03
CA TYR A 13 4.15 -11.01 1.73
C TYR A 13 3.80 -10.22 3.01
N MET A 14 2.93 -10.76 3.86
CA MET A 14 2.55 -10.11 5.13
C MET A 14 3.76 -9.87 6.03
N ARG A 15 4.71 -10.82 6.05
CA ARG A 15 5.96 -10.68 6.78
C ARG A 15 6.81 -9.58 6.17
N GLU A 16 6.98 -9.54 4.85
CA GLU A 16 7.76 -8.50 4.16
C GLU A 16 7.23 -7.10 4.46
N ILE A 17 5.94 -6.84 4.22
CA ILE A 17 5.36 -5.49 4.39
C ILE A 17 5.36 -5.01 5.84
N SER A 18 5.52 -5.93 6.80
CA SER A 18 5.59 -5.59 8.22
C SER A 18 6.92 -4.93 8.61
N HIS A 19 7.97 -5.10 7.80
CA HIS A 19 9.30 -4.52 8.02
C HIS A 19 9.45 -3.10 7.44
N TYR A 20 8.49 -2.62 6.65
CA TYR A 20 8.55 -1.25 6.14
C TYR A 20 8.12 -0.25 7.22
N ASP A 21 8.97 0.76 7.41
CA ASP A 21 8.72 1.85 8.34
C ASP A 21 7.53 2.71 7.88
N LEU A 22 6.80 3.24 8.87
CA LEU A 22 5.76 4.21 8.62
C LEU A 22 6.39 5.58 8.37
N LEU A 23 5.75 6.38 7.52
CA LEU A 23 6.17 7.76 7.26
C LEU A 23 5.46 8.73 8.19
N THR A 24 6.21 9.72 8.64
CA THR A 24 5.67 10.95 9.23
C THR A 24 5.01 11.81 8.15
N ALA A 25 4.18 12.77 8.56
CA ALA A 25 3.56 13.71 7.62
C ALA A 25 4.59 14.53 6.83
N GLN A 26 5.72 14.89 7.46
CA GLN A 26 6.79 15.62 6.77
C GLN A 26 7.49 14.75 5.71
N GLU A 27 7.70 13.47 6.01
CA GLU A 27 8.25 12.53 5.02
C GLU A 27 7.29 12.24 3.88
N GLU A 28 5.97 12.18 4.13
CA GLU A 28 4.95 12.08 3.08
C GLU A 28 5.05 13.27 2.12
N ILE A 29 5.17 14.49 2.65
CA ILE A 29 5.33 15.72 1.86
C ILE A 29 6.63 15.66 1.04
N ALA A 30 7.75 15.32 1.69
CA ALA A 30 9.05 15.22 1.04
C ALA A 30 9.05 14.18 -0.10
N CYS A 31 8.47 13.00 0.13
CA CYS A 31 8.31 11.98 -0.90
C CYS A 31 7.45 12.49 -2.06
N SER A 32 6.32 13.15 -1.77
CA SER A 32 5.41 13.68 -2.80
C SER A 32 6.10 14.70 -3.72
N HIS A 33 6.90 15.61 -3.14
CA HIS A 33 7.68 16.56 -3.92
C HIS A 33 8.78 15.90 -4.76
N ALA A 34 9.41 14.83 -4.25
CA ALA A 34 10.42 14.08 -5.00
C ALA A 34 9.79 13.25 -6.14
N ILE A 35 8.64 12.62 -5.88
CA ILE A 35 7.86 11.88 -6.88
C ILE A 35 7.44 12.79 -8.03
N ALA A 36 7.01 14.03 -7.74
CA ALA A 36 6.67 15.01 -8.77
C ALA A 36 7.86 15.37 -9.70
N LYS A 37 9.09 15.11 -9.24
CA LYS A 37 10.33 15.29 -10.01
C LYS A 37 10.81 13.98 -10.67
N GLY A 38 10.04 12.89 -10.58
CA GLY A 38 10.38 11.59 -11.15
C GLY A 38 11.26 10.70 -10.26
N ASP A 39 11.35 10.98 -8.95
CA ASP A 39 12.11 10.13 -8.02
C ASP A 39 11.37 8.82 -7.73
N GLU A 40 11.87 7.76 -8.36
CA GLU A 40 11.32 6.41 -8.24
C GLU A 40 11.56 5.78 -6.86
N SER A 41 12.65 6.14 -6.18
CA SER A 41 12.92 5.69 -4.81
C SER A 41 11.91 6.28 -3.83
N ALA A 42 11.60 7.57 -3.97
CA ALA A 42 10.55 8.22 -3.20
C ALA A 42 9.17 7.60 -3.46
N ARG A 43 8.88 7.24 -4.72
CA ARG A 43 7.65 6.53 -5.10
C ARG A 43 7.56 5.19 -4.37
N GLN A 44 8.61 4.38 -4.45
CA GLN A 44 8.66 3.07 -3.80
C GLN A 44 8.56 3.19 -2.28
N LYS A 45 9.23 4.18 -1.67
CA LYS A 45 9.16 4.45 -0.22
C LYS A 45 7.74 4.77 0.22
N LEU A 46 7.03 5.65 -0.50
CA LEU A 46 5.65 6.00 -0.17
C LEU A 46 4.67 4.83 -0.36
N ILE A 47 4.86 4.00 -1.41
CA ILE A 47 4.08 2.78 -1.62
C ILE A 47 4.30 1.81 -0.45
N ASN A 48 5.57 1.45 -0.17
CA ASN A 48 5.95 0.45 0.82
C ASN A 48 5.42 0.77 2.21
N ALA A 49 5.54 2.02 2.64
CA ALA A 49 5.02 2.48 3.93
C ALA A 49 3.49 2.33 4.08
N ASN A 50 2.76 2.16 2.98
CA ASN A 50 1.30 2.11 2.95
C ASN A 50 0.72 0.75 2.54
N LEU A 51 1.53 -0.27 2.26
CA LEU A 51 1.02 -1.62 1.90
C LEU A 51 0.16 -2.23 3.03
N ARG A 52 0.50 -1.94 4.30
CA ARG A 52 -0.31 -2.37 5.46
C ARG A 52 -1.71 -1.74 5.47
N LEU A 53 -1.87 -0.53 4.91
CA LEU A 53 -3.17 0.12 4.76
C LEU A 53 -4.04 -0.63 3.75
N VAL A 54 -3.45 -1.07 2.63
CA VAL A 54 -4.14 -1.87 1.61
C VAL A 54 -4.71 -3.15 2.24
N VAL A 55 -3.88 -3.90 2.96
CA VAL A 55 -4.33 -5.12 3.66
C VAL A 55 -5.47 -4.84 4.63
N LYS A 56 -5.37 -3.75 5.42
CA LYS A 56 -6.42 -3.35 6.36
C LYS A 56 -7.75 -3.06 5.66
N ILE A 57 -7.72 -2.44 4.48
CA ILE A 57 -8.92 -2.13 3.70
C ILE A 57 -9.46 -3.39 3.02
N ALA A 58 -8.61 -4.16 2.33
CA ALA A 58 -8.96 -5.39 1.63
C ALA A 58 -9.66 -6.42 2.54
N ARG A 59 -9.21 -6.54 3.80
CA ARG A 59 -9.84 -7.43 4.81
C ARG A 59 -11.34 -7.18 5.01
N ARG A 60 -11.84 -5.97 4.74
CA ARG A 60 -13.27 -5.63 4.87
C ARG A 60 -14.14 -6.19 3.75
N TYR A 61 -13.53 -6.68 2.68
CA TYR A 61 -14.20 -7.20 1.50
C TYR A 61 -14.06 -8.73 1.38
N ILE A 62 -13.45 -9.38 2.37
CA ILE A 62 -13.45 -10.85 2.50
C ILE A 62 -14.91 -11.34 2.53
N ASN A 63 -15.16 -12.52 1.94
CA ASN A 63 -16.48 -13.16 1.78
C ASN A 63 -17.38 -12.58 0.68
N ARG A 64 -16.83 -11.80 -0.26
CA ARG A 64 -17.55 -11.31 -1.45
C ARG A 64 -17.19 -12.08 -2.74
N GLY A 65 -16.65 -13.29 -2.60
CA GLY A 65 -16.32 -14.17 -3.74
C GLY A 65 -14.89 -14.09 -4.26
N LEU A 66 -14.06 -13.19 -3.72
CA LEU A 66 -12.63 -13.09 -4.03
C LEU A 66 -11.75 -13.54 -2.86
N GLN A 67 -10.56 -14.06 -3.17
CA GLN A 67 -9.58 -14.39 -2.15
C GLN A 67 -8.89 -13.11 -1.64
N LEU A 68 -8.32 -13.15 -0.43
CA LEU A 68 -7.67 -11.99 0.16
C LEU A 68 -6.46 -11.51 -0.68
N GLY A 69 -5.73 -12.42 -1.33
CA GLY A 69 -4.64 -12.07 -2.23
C GLY A 69 -5.11 -11.19 -3.39
N ASP A 70 -6.16 -11.61 -4.09
CA ASP A 70 -6.74 -10.85 -5.21
C ASP A 70 -7.21 -9.45 -4.78
N LEU A 71 -7.88 -9.36 -3.62
CA LEU A 71 -8.32 -8.07 -3.06
C LEU A 71 -7.16 -7.15 -2.70
N ILE A 72 -6.01 -7.72 -2.29
CA ILE A 72 -4.80 -6.94 -1.99
C ILE A 72 -4.16 -6.44 -3.28
N GLU A 73 -4.08 -7.28 -4.32
CA GLU A 73 -3.50 -6.87 -5.61
C GLU A 73 -4.29 -5.72 -6.24
N GLU A 74 -5.63 -5.81 -6.27
CA GLU A 74 -6.47 -4.71 -6.75
C GLU A 74 -6.31 -3.44 -5.88
N GLY A 75 -6.26 -3.62 -4.55
CA GLY A 75 -6.00 -2.52 -3.63
C GLY A 75 -4.62 -1.87 -3.83
N ASN A 76 -3.59 -2.66 -4.19
CA ASN A 76 -2.25 -2.18 -4.50
C ASN A 76 -2.24 -1.35 -5.78
N ILE A 77 -3.03 -1.73 -6.80
CA ILE A 77 -3.23 -0.92 -8.00
C ILE A 77 -3.86 0.44 -7.64
N GLY A 78 -4.85 0.43 -6.76
CA GLY A 78 -5.44 1.65 -6.20
C GLY A 78 -4.43 2.52 -5.46
N LEU A 79 -3.59 1.92 -4.62
CA LEU A 79 -2.52 2.62 -3.93
C LEU A 79 -1.53 3.27 -4.90
N MET A 80 -1.10 2.55 -5.94
CA MET A 80 -0.20 3.11 -6.96
C MET A 80 -0.82 4.33 -7.67
N ARG A 81 -2.12 4.28 -7.98
CA ARG A 81 -2.85 5.43 -8.53
C ARG A 81 -2.91 6.60 -7.55
N ALA A 82 -3.11 6.33 -6.26
CA ALA A 82 -3.08 7.36 -5.23
C ALA A 82 -1.71 8.04 -5.15
N VAL A 83 -0.62 7.28 -5.15
CA VAL A 83 0.76 7.81 -5.09
C VAL A 83 1.06 8.75 -6.25
N MET A 84 0.64 8.39 -7.47
CA MET A 84 0.85 9.24 -8.65
C MET A 84 0.07 10.56 -8.62
N LYS A 85 -1.04 10.61 -7.88
CA LYS A 85 -2.00 11.72 -7.93
C LYS A 85 -2.10 12.50 -6.62
N PHE A 86 -1.31 12.14 -5.61
CA PHE A 86 -1.40 12.80 -4.31
C PHE A 86 -0.70 14.15 -4.36
N ASP A 87 -1.39 15.17 -3.85
CA ASP A 87 -0.85 16.50 -3.67
C ASP A 87 -1.01 16.91 -2.19
N PRO A 88 0.10 17.05 -1.44
CA PRO A 88 0.06 17.46 -0.03
C PRO A 88 -0.46 18.89 0.18
N ALA A 89 -0.53 19.73 -0.86
CA ALA A 89 -1.04 21.10 -0.74
C ALA A 89 -2.53 21.15 -0.32
N PHE A 90 -3.28 20.07 -0.52
CA PHE A 90 -4.66 19.93 -0.04
C PHE A 90 -4.78 19.69 1.47
N GLY A 91 -3.66 19.59 2.20
CA GLY A 91 -3.64 19.59 3.67
C GLY A 91 -4.16 18.32 4.34
N CYS A 92 -4.30 17.21 3.61
CA CYS A 92 -4.72 15.92 4.15
C CYS A 92 -3.55 14.92 4.21
N ARG A 93 -3.65 13.94 5.13
CA ARG A 93 -2.68 12.84 5.20
C ARG A 93 -2.81 11.95 3.97
N PHE A 94 -1.68 11.42 3.50
CA PHE A 94 -1.68 10.51 2.35
C PHE A 94 -2.61 9.31 2.56
N SER A 95 -2.62 8.72 3.75
CA SER A 95 -3.48 7.57 4.09
C SER A 95 -4.97 7.86 3.94
N THR A 96 -5.42 9.08 4.25
CA THR A 96 -6.81 9.52 4.05
C THR A 96 -7.15 9.52 2.56
N TYR A 97 -6.29 10.14 1.73
CA TYR A 97 -6.46 10.22 0.29
C TYR A 97 -6.42 8.82 -0.37
N ALA A 98 -5.41 8.01 -0.03
CA ALA A 98 -5.21 6.67 -0.58
C ALA A 98 -6.39 5.73 -0.27
N THR A 99 -7.07 5.91 0.87
CA THR A 99 -8.24 5.09 1.23
C THR A 99 -9.34 5.14 0.17
N TRP A 100 -9.55 6.27 -0.51
CA TRP A 100 -10.56 6.35 -1.58
C TRP A 100 -10.16 5.52 -2.79
N TRP A 101 -8.93 5.68 -3.27
CA TRP A 101 -8.40 4.95 -4.42
C TRP A 101 -8.35 3.45 -4.19
N ILE A 102 -7.91 3.01 -3.01
CA ILE A 102 -7.84 1.58 -2.66
C ILE A 102 -9.23 0.94 -2.66
N ARG A 103 -10.29 1.67 -2.27
CA ARG A 103 -11.67 1.15 -2.24
C ARG A 103 -12.37 1.19 -3.58
N GLN A 104 -11.96 2.09 -4.46
CA GLN A 104 -12.54 2.30 -5.78
C GLN A 104 -11.99 1.34 -6.84
N SER A 105 -10.82 0.76 -6.58
CA SER A 105 -10.11 -0.13 -7.51
C SER A 105 -10.76 -1.50 -7.59
#